data_AF-A0A257JQY0-F1
#
_entry.id   AF-A0A257JQY0-F1
#
_cell.length_a   1.000
_cell.length_b   1.000
_cell.length_c   1.000
_cell.angle_alpha   90.00
_cell.angle_beta   90.00
_cell.angle_gamma   90.00
#
_symmetry.space_group_name_H-M   'P 1'
#
loop_
_entity.id
_entity.type
_entity.pdbx_description
1 polymer ?
#
loop_
_entity_poly.entity_id
_entity_poly.type
_entity_poly.pdbx_seq_one_letter_code
_entity_poly.pdbx_strand_id
1 'polypeptide(L)'
;MSPPHLALLIELWVRANFLFPHGITDPSVIRLALEDLISRGEVRILRDFLVRSGLDQRDETCQALLRMAMALPATYDAAAFIKGHDPKASFEYVEGQRPTDALIVVFTGLTQRLGFPLPLVHGLFEATGCPVLYLKDKTRTAFCTGIGPDGRVAMIERIRDKMRQSGHDRTIVVGSSSGSFAALLFARELAASHVICLAGPTHIESEDARPQVQQMRDLLLANGLALDALASHGFNKTCHAR
;
A
#
# COMPACT_ATOMS: atom_id res chain seq x y z
N MET A 1 -16.13 -16.91 -13.68
CA MET A 1 -17.21 -15.89 -13.62
C MET A 1 -16.70 -14.61 -14.27
N SER A 2 -17.50 -13.93 -15.09
CA SER A 2 -17.10 -12.66 -15.73
C SER A 2 -17.20 -11.49 -14.74
N PRO A 3 -16.46 -10.38 -14.94
CA PRO A 3 -16.53 -9.22 -14.05
C PRO A 3 -17.94 -8.64 -13.87
N PRO A 4 -18.78 -8.51 -14.92
CA PRO A 4 -20.16 -8.04 -14.74
C PRO A 4 -21.01 -9.00 -13.90
N HIS A 5 -20.84 -10.32 -14.07
CA HIS A 5 -21.56 -11.32 -13.26
C HIS A 5 -21.11 -11.30 -11.80
N LEU A 6 -19.80 -11.12 -11.55
CA LEU A 6 -19.27 -10.96 -10.19
C LEU A 6 -19.84 -9.69 -9.53
N ALA A 7 -19.86 -8.56 -10.24
CA ALA A 7 -20.43 -7.31 -9.73
C ALA A 7 -21.93 -7.44 -9.42
N LEU A 8 -22.71 -8.09 -10.30
CA LEU A 8 -24.13 -8.36 -10.07
C LEU A 8 -24.35 -9.28 -8.85
N LEU A 9 -23.50 -10.29 -8.68
CA LEU A 9 -23.57 -11.21 -7.55
C LEU A 9 -23.26 -10.50 -6.23
N ILE A 10 -22.26 -9.60 -6.21
CA ILE A 10 -22.01 -8.70 -5.07
C ILE A 10 -23.25 -7.83 -4.78
N GLU A 11 -23.89 -7.26 -5.82
CA GLU A 11 -25.11 -6.45 -5.68
C GLU A 11 -26.26 -7.21 -5.04
N LEU A 12 -26.49 -8.44 -5.50
CA LEU A 12 -27.53 -9.31 -4.96
C LEU A 12 -27.22 -9.67 -3.49
N TRP A 13 -25.96 -9.98 -3.17
CA TRP A 13 -25.56 -10.30 -1.79
C TRP A 13 -25.73 -9.13 -0.83
N VAL A 14 -25.34 -7.94 -1.27
CA VAL A 14 -25.51 -6.69 -0.52
C VAL A 14 -26.99 -6.42 -0.26
N ARG A 15 -27.83 -6.43 -1.30
CA ARG A 15 -29.25 -6.06 -1.17
C ARG A 15 -30.06 -7.08 -0.39
N ALA A 16 -29.71 -8.36 -0.52
CA ALA A 16 -30.38 -9.43 0.20
C ALA A 16 -29.97 -9.51 1.67
N ASN A 17 -28.99 -8.70 2.11
CA ASN A 17 -28.38 -8.80 3.45
C ASN A 17 -28.00 -10.26 3.76
N PHE A 18 -27.42 -10.94 2.77
CA PHE A 18 -27.35 -12.40 2.72
C PHE A 18 -26.61 -12.93 3.96
N LEU A 19 -27.37 -13.57 4.85
CA LEU A 19 -26.81 -14.43 5.88
C LEU A 19 -26.44 -15.74 5.20
N PHE A 20 -25.18 -16.18 5.30
CA PHE A 20 -24.84 -17.54 4.91
C PHE A 20 -25.76 -18.53 5.65
N PRO A 21 -26.00 -19.75 5.12
CA PRO A 21 -26.90 -20.75 5.70
C PRO A 21 -26.63 -21.13 7.18
N HIS A 22 -25.55 -20.62 7.77
CA HIS A 22 -25.12 -20.82 9.14
C HIS A 22 -25.02 -19.53 9.98
N GLY A 23 -25.69 -18.45 9.56
CA GLY A 23 -25.71 -17.19 10.31
C GLY A 23 -24.43 -16.35 10.22
N ILE A 24 -23.51 -16.72 9.32
CA ILE A 24 -22.26 -15.99 9.12
C ILE A 24 -22.55 -14.77 8.23
N THR A 25 -22.44 -13.59 8.82
CA THR A 25 -22.36 -12.30 8.12
C THR A 25 -20.87 -11.97 7.97
N ASP A 26 -20.18 -12.62 7.04
CA ASP A 26 -18.75 -12.34 6.83
C ASP A 26 -18.55 -11.31 5.70
N PRO A 27 -18.31 -10.03 6.02
CA PRO A 27 -18.02 -9.00 5.03
C PRO A 27 -16.74 -9.28 4.24
N SER A 28 -15.88 -10.21 4.69
CA SER A 28 -14.66 -10.60 3.99
C SER A 28 -14.92 -11.15 2.59
N VAL A 29 -16.07 -11.82 2.35
CA VAL A 29 -16.41 -12.34 1.02
C VAL A 29 -16.67 -11.20 0.04
N ILE A 30 -17.43 -10.18 0.48
CA ILE A 30 -17.69 -8.97 -0.32
C ILE A 30 -16.37 -8.25 -0.58
N ARG A 31 -15.55 -8.07 0.45
CA ARG A 31 -14.23 -7.47 0.32
C ARG A 31 -13.36 -8.19 -0.72
N LEU A 32 -13.24 -9.52 -0.65
CA LEU A 32 -12.44 -10.31 -1.57
C LEU A 32 -12.94 -10.19 -3.01
N ALA A 33 -14.27 -10.17 -3.19
CA ALA A 33 -14.89 -9.97 -4.50
C ALA A 33 -14.60 -8.57 -5.08
N LEU A 34 -14.62 -7.53 -4.24
CA LEU A 34 -14.23 -6.17 -4.65
C LEU A 34 -12.74 -6.11 -4.99
N GLU A 35 -11.88 -6.70 -4.17
CA GLU A 35 -10.43 -6.77 -4.44
C GLU A 35 -10.12 -7.53 -5.74
N ASP A 36 -10.89 -8.58 -6.08
CA ASP A 36 -10.77 -9.33 -7.34
C ASP A 36 -11.12 -8.47 -8.56
N LEU A 37 -12.23 -7.72 -8.51
CA LEU A 37 -12.60 -6.77 -9.57
C LEU A 37 -11.49 -5.73 -9.80
N ILE A 38 -10.97 -5.15 -8.72
CA ILE A 38 -9.88 -4.17 -8.79
C ILE A 38 -8.60 -4.78 -9.37
N SER A 39 -8.26 -6.00 -8.93
CA SER A 39 -7.05 -6.71 -9.39
C SER A 39 -7.13 -7.11 -10.87
N ARG A 40 -8.33 -7.11 -11.46
CA ARG A 40 -8.58 -7.33 -12.89
C ARG A 40 -8.63 -6.02 -13.69
N GLY A 41 -8.49 -4.86 -13.05
CA GLY A 41 -8.58 -3.55 -13.68
C GLY A 41 -10.00 -3.03 -13.85
N GLU A 42 -11.00 -3.70 -13.28
CA GLU A 42 -12.42 -3.43 -13.49
C GLU A 42 -12.96 -2.35 -12.54
N VAL A 43 -12.16 -1.31 -12.32
CA VAL A 43 -12.46 -0.21 -11.40
C VAL A 43 -13.68 0.60 -11.85
N ARG A 44 -13.92 0.69 -13.18
CA ARG A 44 -15.12 1.34 -13.71
C ARG A 44 -16.40 0.58 -13.33
N ILE A 45 -16.39 -0.76 -13.49
CA ILE A 45 -17.52 -1.60 -13.09
C ILE A 45 -17.80 -1.45 -11.59
N LEU A 46 -16.73 -1.38 -10.78
CA LEU A 46 -16.84 -1.10 -9.36
C LEU A 46 -17.50 0.26 -9.07
N ARG A 47 -17.08 1.35 -9.71
CA ARG A 47 -17.68 2.68 -9.51
C ARG A 47 -19.16 2.72 -9.90
N ASP A 48 -19.48 2.16 -11.07
CA ASP A 48 -20.86 2.11 -11.56
C ASP A 48 -21.75 1.32 -10.59
N PHE A 49 -21.22 0.23 -10.04
CA PHE A 49 -21.87 -0.51 -8.98
C PHE A 49 -22.10 0.37 -7.74
N LEU A 50 -21.07 1.10 -7.27
CA LEU A 50 -21.16 1.91 -6.06
C LEU A 50 -22.21 3.01 -6.12
N VAL A 51 -22.28 3.70 -7.26
CA VAL A 51 -23.28 4.74 -7.49
C VAL A 51 -24.70 4.15 -7.46
N ARG A 52 -24.89 2.94 -8.01
CA ARG A 52 -26.21 2.28 -8.06
C ARG A 52 -26.61 1.58 -6.76
N SER A 53 -25.64 1.11 -5.99
CA SER A 53 -25.90 0.21 -4.86
C SER A 53 -26.30 0.96 -3.58
N GLY A 54 -26.00 2.26 -3.46
CA GLY A 54 -26.30 3.05 -2.26
C GLY A 54 -25.66 2.48 -0.98
N LEU A 55 -24.50 1.84 -1.14
CA LEU A 55 -23.86 1.00 -0.12
C LEU A 55 -23.40 1.84 1.08
N ASP A 56 -24.13 1.77 2.19
CA ASP A 56 -23.67 2.19 3.51
C ASP A 56 -23.22 0.94 4.31
N GLN A 57 -22.01 0.46 4.02
CA GLN A 57 -21.47 -0.75 4.66
C GLN A 57 -20.90 -0.42 6.02
N ARG A 58 -21.24 -1.18 7.06
CA ARG A 58 -20.69 -1.00 8.42
C ARG A 58 -19.20 -1.41 8.53
N ASP A 59 -18.66 -2.10 7.52
CA ASP A 59 -17.26 -2.54 7.49
C ASP A 59 -16.33 -1.43 6.99
N GLU A 60 -15.38 -1.03 7.83
CA GLU A 60 -14.42 0.06 7.55
C GLU A 60 -13.53 -0.22 6.34
N THR A 61 -13.14 -1.49 6.12
CA THR A 61 -12.26 -1.86 5.01
C THR A 61 -12.97 -1.75 3.67
N CYS A 62 -14.22 -2.23 3.62
CA CYS A 62 -15.09 -2.05 2.47
C CYS A 62 -15.27 -0.55 2.21
N GLN A 63 -15.69 0.24 3.21
CA GLN A 63 -15.82 1.69 3.04
C GLN A 63 -14.55 2.36 2.49
N ALA A 64 -13.37 1.97 2.96
CA ALA A 64 -12.10 2.49 2.47
C ALA A 64 -11.88 2.16 0.98
N LEU A 65 -12.09 0.90 0.57
CA LEU A 65 -12.03 0.49 -0.84
C LEU A 65 -12.98 1.33 -1.71
N LEU A 66 -14.21 1.57 -1.23
CA LEU A 66 -15.21 2.36 -1.95
C LEU A 66 -14.76 3.83 -2.10
N ARG A 67 -14.33 4.47 -1.00
CA ARG A 67 -13.85 5.86 -1.02
C ARG A 67 -12.64 6.02 -1.92
N MET A 68 -11.69 5.10 -1.87
CA MET A 68 -10.52 5.11 -2.73
C MET A 68 -10.91 4.96 -4.20
N ALA A 69 -11.81 4.04 -4.55
CA ALA A 69 -12.27 3.86 -5.93
C ALA A 69 -12.98 5.11 -6.47
N MET A 70 -13.78 5.77 -5.63
CA MET A 70 -14.46 7.03 -5.97
C MET A 70 -13.50 8.22 -6.07
N ALA A 71 -12.37 8.19 -5.36
CA ALA A 71 -11.38 9.26 -5.38
C ALA A 71 -10.44 9.24 -6.59
N LEU A 72 -10.28 8.10 -7.28
CA LEU A 72 -9.38 8.09 -8.46
C LEU A 72 -9.97 8.94 -9.59
N PRO A 73 -9.13 9.47 -10.49
CA PRO A 73 -9.59 10.18 -11.68
C PRO A 73 -10.55 9.34 -12.52
N ALA A 74 -11.51 9.98 -13.19
CA ALA A 74 -12.40 9.32 -14.14
C ALA A 74 -11.63 8.67 -15.30
N THR A 75 -10.49 9.26 -15.65
CA THR A 75 -9.57 8.83 -16.72
C THR A 75 -8.60 7.73 -16.30
N TYR A 76 -8.56 7.34 -15.02
CA TYR A 76 -7.62 6.33 -14.56
C TYR A 76 -7.92 4.95 -15.16
N ASP A 77 -6.91 4.36 -15.81
CA ASP A 77 -6.99 3.04 -16.44
C ASP A 77 -6.17 2.01 -15.63
N ALA A 78 -6.85 1.34 -14.70
CA ALA A 78 -6.24 0.29 -13.90
C ALA A 78 -5.77 -0.91 -14.75
N ALA A 79 -6.38 -1.18 -15.89
CA ALA A 79 -5.96 -2.28 -16.77
C ALA A 79 -4.64 -1.95 -17.48
N ALA A 80 -4.43 -0.69 -17.87
CA ALA A 80 -3.15 -0.22 -18.39
C ALA A 80 -2.03 -0.36 -17.35
N PHE A 81 -2.28 0.04 -16.09
CA PHE A 81 -1.34 -0.19 -14.99
C PHE A 81 -1.02 -1.69 -14.83
N ILE A 82 -2.04 -2.56 -14.75
CA ILE A 82 -1.83 -4.00 -14.57
C ILE A 82 -1.01 -4.60 -15.72
N LYS A 83 -1.23 -4.15 -16.95
CA LYS A 83 -0.48 -4.63 -18.12
C LYS A 83 0.99 -4.21 -18.08
N GLY A 84 1.29 -3.02 -17.57
CA GLY A 84 2.66 -2.52 -17.39
C GLY A 84 3.33 -3.04 -16.12
N HIS A 85 2.55 -3.52 -15.15
CA HIS A 85 3.04 -3.95 -13.84
C HIS A 85 3.71 -5.33 -13.89
N ASP A 86 4.94 -5.45 -13.39
CA ASP A 86 5.58 -6.74 -13.18
C ASP A 86 5.41 -7.21 -11.72
N PRO A 87 4.54 -8.19 -11.44
CA PRO A 87 4.36 -8.70 -10.08
C PRO A 87 5.62 -9.38 -9.53
N LYS A 88 6.56 -9.82 -10.38
CA LYS A 88 7.81 -10.48 -9.97
C LYS A 88 8.93 -9.49 -9.67
N ALA A 89 8.89 -8.28 -10.25
CA ALA A 89 9.89 -7.25 -10.00
C ALA A 89 9.92 -6.84 -8.51
N SER A 90 11.12 -6.86 -7.91
CA SER A 90 11.37 -6.36 -6.55
C SER A 90 11.66 -4.86 -6.51
N PHE A 91 12.03 -4.29 -7.66
CA PHE A 91 12.33 -2.87 -7.86
C PHE A 91 11.70 -2.45 -9.17
N GLU A 92 10.63 -1.67 -9.11
CA GLU A 92 9.79 -1.35 -10.25
C GLU A 92 9.47 0.13 -10.28
N TYR A 93 9.91 0.80 -11.35
CA TYR A 93 9.70 2.22 -11.55
C TYR A 93 8.57 2.45 -12.54
N VAL A 94 7.59 3.26 -12.15
CA VAL A 94 6.49 3.70 -12.99
C VAL A 94 6.64 5.20 -13.23
N GLU A 95 6.67 5.59 -14.49
CA GLU A 95 6.82 6.98 -14.92
C GLU A 95 5.62 7.84 -14.49
N GLY A 96 5.90 9.06 -14.07
CA GLY A 96 4.89 10.06 -13.75
C GLY A 96 4.34 10.73 -15.01
N GLN A 97 3.13 11.26 -14.93
CA GLN A 97 2.49 11.95 -16.06
C GLN A 97 2.82 13.45 -16.15
N ARG A 98 3.52 14.00 -15.15
CA ARG A 98 3.87 15.43 -15.10
C ARG A 98 5.33 15.62 -14.70
N PRO A 99 6.00 16.67 -15.21
CA PRO A 99 7.30 17.07 -14.69
C PRO A 99 7.19 17.39 -13.19
N THR A 100 7.98 16.71 -12.37
CA THR A 100 8.05 16.92 -10.91
C THR A 100 9.46 16.63 -10.41
N ASP A 101 9.84 17.31 -9.33
CA ASP A 101 11.08 17.06 -8.60
C ASP A 101 10.94 15.95 -7.56
N ALA A 102 9.73 15.41 -7.35
CA ALA A 102 9.43 14.42 -6.32
C ALA A 102 9.26 13.00 -6.87
N LEU A 103 9.94 12.03 -6.24
CA LEU A 103 9.74 10.59 -6.43
C LEU A 103 9.00 9.99 -5.25
N ILE A 104 7.91 9.25 -5.50
CA ILE A 104 7.25 8.46 -4.47
C ILE A 104 7.95 7.09 -4.38
N VAL A 105 8.58 6.78 -3.25
CA VAL A 105 9.23 5.48 -2.99
C VAL A 105 8.32 4.64 -2.09
N VAL A 106 7.85 3.52 -2.59
CA VAL A 106 6.86 2.67 -1.93
C VAL A 106 7.49 1.38 -1.43
N PHE A 107 7.52 1.20 -0.10
CA PHE A 107 7.84 -0.06 0.55
C PHE A 107 6.55 -0.86 0.80
N THR A 108 6.36 -1.93 0.03
CA THR A 108 5.18 -2.79 0.19
C THR A 108 5.24 -3.64 1.47
N GLY A 109 4.08 -4.08 1.97
CA GLY A 109 4.03 -5.03 3.08
C GLY A 109 4.39 -6.46 2.65
N LEU A 110 4.32 -7.42 3.58
CA LEU A 110 4.64 -8.84 3.33
C LEU A 110 3.83 -9.48 2.18
N THR A 111 2.64 -8.97 1.92
CA THR A 111 1.78 -9.41 0.80
C THR A 111 2.08 -8.68 -0.51
N GLN A 112 3.13 -7.86 -0.54
CA GLN A 112 3.57 -7.06 -1.69
C GLN A 112 2.51 -6.07 -2.18
N ARG A 113 1.76 -5.52 -1.22
CA ARG A 113 0.68 -4.54 -1.39
C ARG A 113 0.80 -3.44 -0.32
N LEU A 114 0.03 -2.36 -0.46
CA LEU A 114 -0.10 -1.30 0.55
C LEU A 114 -1.39 -1.47 1.40
N GLY A 115 -1.68 -2.69 1.84
CA GLY A 115 -2.94 -3.03 2.53
C GLY A 115 -4.17 -3.13 1.62
N PHE A 116 -4.13 -2.47 0.46
CA PHE A 116 -5.12 -2.52 -0.61
C PHE A 116 -4.49 -3.01 -1.93
N PRO A 117 -5.30 -3.45 -2.92
CA PRO A 117 -4.78 -3.83 -4.23
C PRO A 117 -3.95 -2.70 -4.87
N LEU A 118 -2.77 -3.05 -5.40
CA LEU A 118 -1.86 -2.05 -6.00
C LEU A 118 -2.50 -1.21 -7.11
N PRO A 119 -3.36 -1.73 -8.01
CA PRO A 119 -4.02 -0.89 -9.00
C PRO A 119 -4.87 0.23 -8.39
N LEU A 120 -5.49 0.02 -7.22
CA LEU A 120 -6.25 1.08 -6.57
C LEU A 120 -5.33 2.14 -5.97
N VAL A 121 -4.27 1.71 -5.29
CA VAL A 121 -3.33 2.61 -4.64
C VAL A 121 -2.51 3.39 -5.66
N HIS A 122 -2.11 2.76 -6.76
CA HIS A 122 -1.40 3.40 -7.85
C HIS A 122 -2.22 4.54 -8.46
N GLY A 123 -3.52 4.33 -8.71
CA GLY A 123 -4.37 5.40 -9.26
C GLY A 123 -4.47 6.64 -8.37
N LEU A 124 -4.31 6.50 -7.04
CA LEU A 124 -4.23 7.64 -6.13
C LEU A 124 -2.89 8.39 -6.26
N PHE A 125 -1.78 7.67 -6.47
CA PHE A 125 -0.48 8.29 -6.72
C PHE A 125 -0.39 8.91 -8.12
N GLU A 126 -0.97 8.26 -9.12
CA GLU A 126 -1.04 8.79 -10.49
C GLU A 126 -1.76 10.14 -10.52
N ALA A 127 -2.79 10.32 -9.68
CA ALA A 127 -3.49 11.60 -9.55
C ALA A 127 -2.59 12.77 -9.10
N THR A 128 -1.45 12.50 -8.45
CA THR A 128 -0.47 13.54 -8.11
C THR A 128 0.44 13.89 -9.29
N GLY A 129 0.50 13.04 -10.31
CA GLY A 129 1.40 13.14 -11.46
C GLY A 129 2.84 12.70 -11.16
N CYS A 130 3.13 12.27 -9.93
CA CYS A 130 4.48 11.87 -9.53
C CYS A 130 4.85 10.48 -10.04
N PRO A 131 6.12 10.24 -10.40
CA PRO A 131 6.62 8.90 -10.61
C PRO A 131 6.62 8.10 -9.31
N VAL A 132 6.50 6.79 -9.44
CA VAL A 132 6.41 5.86 -8.30
C VAL A 132 7.42 4.74 -8.46
N LEU A 133 8.23 4.54 -7.43
CA LEU A 133 9.16 3.42 -7.31
C LEU A 133 8.63 2.41 -6.29
N TYR A 134 8.15 1.27 -6.76
CA TYR A 134 7.71 0.17 -5.92
C TYR A 134 8.87 -0.75 -5.53
N LEU A 135 8.99 -1.00 -4.23
CA LEU A 135 9.92 -1.94 -3.63
C LEU A 135 9.13 -3.10 -3.02
N LYS A 136 9.45 -4.32 -3.45
CA LYS A 136 8.82 -5.57 -2.99
C LYS A 136 9.85 -6.47 -2.35
N ASP A 137 9.71 -6.70 -1.05
CA ASP A 137 10.57 -7.59 -0.30
C ASP A 137 10.16 -9.05 -0.54
N LYS A 138 10.86 -9.72 -1.45
CA LYS A 138 10.64 -11.14 -1.75
C LYS A 138 11.23 -12.05 -0.66
N THR A 139 12.19 -11.57 0.11
CA THR A 139 12.86 -12.31 1.19
C THR A 139 12.06 -12.29 2.50
N ARG A 140 11.08 -11.38 2.63
CA ARG A 140 10.22 -11.22 3.81
C ARG A 140 11.01 -10.89 5.08
N THR A 141 12.08 -10.13 4.92
CA THR A 141 12.96 -9.63 6.00
C THR A 141 12.60 -8.21 6.43
N ALA A 142 11.43 -7.70 6.03
CA ALA A 142 11.00 -6.32 6.22
C ALA A 142 12.01 -5.29 5.68
N PHE A 143 12.70 -5.63 4.59
CA PHE A 143 13.77 -4.85 3.98
C PHE A 143 15.01 -4.61 4.87
N CYS A 144 15.12 -5.26 6.04
CA CYS A 144 16.29 -5.13 6.92
C CYS A 144 17.60 -5.46 6.22
N THR A 145 17.55 -6.43 5.31
CA THR A 145 18.68 -6.90 4.49
C THR A 145 18.71 -6.26 3.10
N GLY A 146 17.81 -5.32 2.77
CA GLY A 146 17.63 -4.81 1.40
C GLY A 146 16.85 -5.76 0.48
N ILE A 147 16.74 -5.40 -0.81
CA ILE A 147 16.12 -6.25 -1.85
C ILE A 147 17.20 -6.94 -2.69
N GLY A 148 17.22 -8.26 -2.67
CA GLY A 148 18.21 -9.04 -3.43
C GLY A 148 19.53 -9.25 -2.69
N PRO A 149 20.53 -9.85 -3.36
CA PRO A 149 21.74 -10.35 -2.72
C PRO A 149 22.71 -9.26 -2.26
N ASP A 150 22.64 -8.07 -2.86
CA ASP A 150 23.63 -7.00 -2.66
C ASP A 150 23.42 -6.19 -1.38
N GLY A 151 22.34 -6.48 -0.65
CA GLY A 151 22.12 -5.93 0.68
C GLY A 151 21.46 -4.55 0.70
N ARG A 152 21.36 -4.00 1.92
CA ARG A 152 20.72 -2.71 2.21
C ARG A 152 21.38 -1.52 1.51
N VAL A 153 22.71 -1.46 1.54
CA VAL A 153 23.48 -0.32 0.99
C VAL A 153 23.31 -0.24 -0.52
N ALA A 154 23.41 -1.38 -1.22
CA ALA A 154 23.21 -1.43 -2.66
C ALA A 154 21.79 -1.01 -3.06
N MET A 155 20.78 -1.39 -2.27
CA MET A 155 19.40 -0.94 -2.51
C MET A 155 19.28 0.59 -2.41
N ILE A 156 19.87 1.22 -1.40
CA ILE A 156 19.86 2.69 -1.24
C ILE A 156 20.54 3.36 -2.43
N GLU A 157 21.73 2.89 -2.83
CA GLU A 157 22.45 3.45 -3.98
C GLU A 157 21.65 3.27 -5.27
N ARG A 158 21.00 2.12 -5.48
CA ARG A 158 20.13 1.90 -6.64
C ARG A 158 18.93 2.85 -6.67
N ILE A 159 18.35 3.19 -5.52
CA ILE A 159 17.27 4.19 -5.43
C ILE A 159 17.83 5.58 -5.79
N ARG A 160 18.97 5.97 -5.23
CA ARG A 160 19.63 7.25 -5.51
C ARG A 160 20.05 7.39 -6.97
N ASP A 161 20.57 6.32 -7.57
CA ASP A 161 20.89 6.27 -9.00
C ASP A 161 19.64 6.52 -9.83
N LYS A 162 18.53 5.88 -9.47
CA LYS A 162 17.27 6.08 -10.19
C LYS A 162 16.74 7.51 -10.04
N MET A 163 16.88 8.11 -8.86
CA MET A 163 16.56 9.52 -8.63
C MET A 163 17.41 10.45 -9.49
N ARG A 164 18.75 10.26 -9.49
CA ARG A 164 19.69 11.04 -10.31
C ARG A 164 19.38 10.93 -11.80
N GLN A 165 19.16 9.71 -12.29
CA GLN A 165 18.86 9.45 -13.70
C GLN A 165 17.54 10.08 -14.15
N SER A 166 16.57 10.21 -13.23
CA SER A 166 15.24 10.70 -13.54
C SER A 166 15.05 12.19 -13.15
N GLY A 167 16.08 12.82 -12.57
CA GLY A 167 16.08 14.24 -12.19
C GLY A 167 15.17 14.57 -11.00
N HIS A 168 15.04 13.65 -10.03
CA HIS A 168 14.23 13.87 -8.83
C HIS A 168 15.11 14.14 -7.61
N ASP A 169 14.92 15.29 -6.98
CA ASP A 169 15.71 15.74 -5.83
C ASP A 169 14.93 15.61 -4.50
N ARG A 170 13.63 15.33 -4.57
CA ARG A 170 12.77 15.10 -3.40
C ARG A 170 12.22 13.69 -3.40
N THR A 171 12.08 13.11 -2.22
CA THR A 171 11.44 11.81 -2.04
C THR A 171 10.29 11.91 -1.06
N ILE A 172 9.21 11.19 -1.38
CA ILE A 172 8.12 10.88 -0.46
C ILE A 172 8.18 9.38 -0.25
N VAL A 173 8.39 8.94 0.98
CA VAL A 173 8.50 7.51 1.28
C VAL A 173 7.18 7.02 1.86
N VAL A 174 6.63 5.97 1.27
CA VAL A 174 5.35 5.39 1.69
C VAL A 174 5.58 3.94 2.06
N GLY A 175 5.04 3.51 3.20
CA GLY A 175 5.10 2.13 3.65
C GLY A 175 3.76 1.61 4.14
N SER A 176 3.55 0.29 4.05
CA SER A 176 2.42 -0.36 4.69
C SER A 176 2.84 -1.61 5.46
N SER A 177 2.26 -1.82 6.64
CA SER A 177 2.61 -2.94 7.52
C SER A 177 4.14 -2.99 7.72
N SER A 178 4.80 -4.11 7.45
CA SER A 178 6.27 -4.22 7.48
C SER A 178 6.99 -3.16 6.63
N GLY A 179 6.38 -2.71 5.53
CA GLY A 179 6.91 -1.64 4.69
C GLY A 179 6.94 -0.28 5.39
N SER A 180 6.09 -0.02 6.39
CA SER A 180 6.14 1.21 7.18
C SER A 180 7.41 1.28 8.04
N PHE A 181 7.89 0.14 8.53
CA PHE A 181 9.17 0.08 9.22
C PHE A 181 10.31 0.39 8.28
N ALA A 182 10.32 -0.21 7.08
CA ALA A 182 11.29 0.13 6.05
C ALA A 182 11.20 1.62 5.69
N ALA A 183 10.00 2.17 5.49
CA ALA A 183 9.83 3.58 5.19
C ALA A 183 10.51 4.50 6.21
N LEU A 184 10.38 4.20 7.51
CA LEU A 184 11.07 4.91 8.58
C LEU A 184 12.59 4.64 8.60
N LEU A 185 12.98 3.37 8.41
CA LEU A 185 14.38 2.95 8.43
C LEU A 185 15.20 3.60 7.31
N PHE A 186 14.59 3.82 6.13
CA PHE A 186 15.27 4.35 4.94
C PHE A 186 15.04 5.84 4.72
N ALA A 187 14.14 6.48 5.48
CA ALA A 187 13.74 7.88 5.26
C ALA A 187 14.95 8.82 5.22
N ARG A 188 15.84 8.70 6.21
CA ARG A 188 17.01 9.57 6.33
C ARG A 188 18.00 9.36 5.19
N GLU A 189 18.32 8.12 4.85
CA GLU A 189 19.27 7.79 3.79
C GLU A 189 18.74 8.19 2.40
N LEU A 190 17.42 8.19 2.23
CA LEU A 190 16.75 8.64 1.00
C LEU A 190 16.46 10.15 0.99
N ALA A 191 16.86 10.88 2.03
CA ALA A 191 16.55 12.30 2.21
C ALA A 191 15.05 12.60 2.04
N ALA A 192 14.20 11.73 2.62
CA ALA A 192 12.75 11.82 2.53
C ALA A 192 12.24 13.15 3.07
N SER A 193 11.52 13.88 2.21
CA SER A 193 10.79 15.07 2.61
C SER A 193 9.58 14.72 3.49
N HIS A 194 8.97 13.56 3.25
CA HIS A 194 7.78 13.08 3.94
C HIS A 194 7.82 11.55 4.05
N VAL A 195 7.26 11.04 5.15
CA VAL A 195 7.07 9.60 5.38
C VAL A 195 5.60 9.33 5.68
N ILE A 196 4.99 8.42 4.93
CA ILE A 196 3.59 8.00 5.11
C ILE A 196 3.58 6.53 5.53
N CYS A 197 3.14 6.24 6.75
CA CYS A 197 3.06 4.90 7.31
C CYS A 197 1.61 4.42 7.39
N LEU A 198 1.27 3.36 6.65
CA LEU A 198 -0.08 2.79 6.61
C LEU A 198 -0.13 1.50 7.44
N ALA A 199 -0.74 1.59 8.63
CA ALA A 199 -0.87 0.45 9.56
C ALA A 199 0.49 -0.23 9.86
N GLY A 200 1.54 0.56 10.07
CA GLY A 200 2.86 0.06 10.43
C GLY A 200 2.89 -0.66 11.78
N PRO A 201 3.78 -1.64 11.98
CA PRO A 201 4.00 -2.22 13.28
C PRO A 201 4.59 -1.16 14.21
N THR A 202 4.11 -1.12 15.45
CA THR A 202 4.74 -0.36 16.53
C THR A 202 5.95 -1.11 17.10
N HIS A 203 6.14 -2.37 16.69
CA HIS A 203 7.13 -3.30 17.24
C HIS A 203 7.58 -4.33 16.19
N ILE A 204 8.89 -4.45 15.98
CA ILE A 204 9.50 -5.56 15.21
C ILE A 204 10.49 -6.24 16.14
N GLU A 205 10.23 -7.52 16.44
CA GLU A 205 11.14 -8.35 17.23
C GLU A 205 12.13 -9.04 16.29
N SER A 206 13.43 -8.95 16.60
CA SER A 206 14.29 -10.12 16.42
C SER A 206 14.06 -11.05 17.61
N GLU A 207 14.19 -12.37 17.45
CA GLU A 207 13.97 -13.33 18.54
C GLU A 207 14.76 -13.02 19.84
N ASP A 208 15.81 -12.20 19.77
CA ASP A 208 16.52 -11.69 20.94
C ASP A 208 16.19 -10.23 21.30
N ALA A 209 15.61 -10.09 22.50
CA ALA A 209 15.60 -8.93 23.41
C ALA A 209 14.67 -7.72 23.15
N ARG A 210 13.81 -7.43 24.13
CA ARG A 210 13.10 -6.16 24.38
C ARG A 210 13.87 -5.33 25.42
N PRO A 211 13.77 -3.97 25.45
CA PRO A 211 12.59 -3.18 25.08
C PRO A 211 12.82 -2.13 23.96
N GLN A 212 12.09 -2.31 22.84
CA GLN A 212 12.25 -1.60 21.56
C GLN A 212 11.39 -0.32 21.39
N VAL A 213 10.56 0.05 22.37
CA VAL A 213 9.80 1.34 22.35
C VAL A 213 10.76 2.54 22.33
N GLN A 214 11.91 2.41 22.97
CA GLN A 214 12.94 3.44 22.97
C GLN A 214 13.57 3.60 21.59
N GLN A 215 13.86 2.52 20.87
CA GLN A 215 14.50 2.58 19.55
C GLN A 215 13.59 3.20 18.47
N MET A 216 12.30 2.89 18.46
CA MET A 216 11.34 3.56 17.56
C MET A 216 11.20 5.04 17.93
N ARG A 217 11.14 5.38 19.23
CA ARG A 217 11.16 6.77 19.68
C ARG A 217 12.43 7.49 19.25
N ASP A 218 13.59 6.87 19.40
CA ASP A 218 14.89 7.42 19.02
C ASP A 218 14.96 7.63 17.51
N LEU A 219 14.41 6.71 16.70
CA LEU A 219 14.29 6.89 15.26
C LEU A 219 13.36 8.04 14.89
N LEU A 220 12.18 8.14 15.51
CA LEU A 220 11.24 9.24 15.25
C LEU A 220 11.85 10.60 15.63
N LEU A 221 12.52 10.67 16.79
CA LEU A 221 13.22 11.86 17.25
C LEU A 221 14.42 12.20 16.35
N ALA A 222 15.21 11.22 15.93
CA ALA A 222 16.34 11.41 15.01
C ALA A 222 15.91 11.89 13.62
N ASN A 223 14.65 11.67 13.24
CA ASN A 223 14.05 12.14 11.99
C ASN A 223 13.20 13.42 12.17
N GLY A 224 13.16 14.02 13.37
CA GLY A 224 12.42 15.25 13.63
C GLY A 224 10.90 15.13 13.52
N LEU A 225 10.36 13.91 13.66
CA LEU A 225 8.93 13.62 13.52
C LEU A 225 8.21 13.69 14.88
N ALA A 226 7.04 14.35 14.91
CA ALA A 226 6.24 14.51 16.13
C ALA A 226 5.66 13.16 16.62
N LEU A 227 5.70 12.93 17.93
CA LEU A 227 5.29 11.67 18.58
C LEU A 227 3.78 11.46 18.67
N ASP A 228 2.97 12.48 18.35
CA ASP A 228 1.52 12.49 18.57
C ASP A 228 0.75 11.48 17.70
N ALA A 229 1.39 10.88 16.69
CA ALA A 229 0.80 9.86 15.82
C ALA A 229 0.70 8.45 16.44
N LEU A 230 1.35 8.19 17.58
CA LEU A 230 1.41 6.86 18.21
C LEU A 230 0.31 6.59 19.25
N ALA A 231 -0.40 7.62 19.70
CA ALA A 231 -1.24 7.54 20.91
C ALA A 231 -2.70 7.13 20.66
N SER A 232 -3.17 7.05 19.42
CA SER A 232 -4.57 6.72 19.15
C SER A 232 -4.73 5.33 18.54
N HIS A 233 -5.26 4.41 19.35
CA HIS A 233 -5.73 3.03 19.06
C HIS A 233 -4.73 1.92 19.42
N GLY A 234 -5.03 1.25 20.54
CA GLY A 234 -4.28 0.13 21.11
C GLY A 234 -4.23 -1.12 20.23
N PHE A 235 -3.44 -1.07 19.16
CA PHE A 235 -3.12 -2.22 18.31
C PHE A 235 -1.62 -2.53 18.40
N ASN A 236 -1.25 -3.46 19.28
CA ASN A 236 0.06 -4.12 19.18
C ASN A 236 0.04 -5.03 17.95
N LYS A 237 0.65 -4.59 16.85
CA LYS A 237 0.91 -5.42 15.67
C LYS A 237 2.40 -5.74 15.62
N THR A 238 2.74 -6.96 16.00
CA THR A 238 4.10 -7.52 15.91
C THR A 238 4.35 -8.05 14.51
N CYS A 239 5.52 -7.77 13.94
CA CYS A 239 6.03 -8.44 12.75
C CYS A 239 7.31 -9.19 13.14
N HIS A 240 7.41 -10.47 12.77
CA HIS A 240 8.61 -11.27 12.93
C HIS A 240 9.43 -11.20 11.64
N ALA A 241 10.62 -10.62 11.70
CA ALA A 241 11.60 -10.77 10.63
C ALA A 241 12.22 -12.17 10.76
N ARG A 242 12.13 -12.98 9.70
CA ARG A 242 12.80 -14.29 9.65
C ARG A 242 14.23 -14.16 9.16
#